data_AF-A0A1M5YVY6-F1
#
_entry.id   AF-A0A1M5YVY6-F1
#
_cell.length_a   1.000
_cell.length_b   1.000
_cell.length_c   1.000
_cell.angle_alpha   90.00
_cell.angle_beta   90.00
_cell.angle_gamma   90.00
#
_symmetry.space_group_name_H-M   'P 1'
#
loop_
_entity.id
_entity.type
_entity.pdbx_description
1 polymer ?
#
loop_
_entity_poly.entity_id
_entity_poly.type
_entity_poly.pdbx_seq_one_letter_code
_entity_poly.pdbx_strand_id
1 'polypeptide(L)'
;MVLYLSPNKFLDKERRQKQFEEFIENGEIILIGIYDDMPCGLVFANKDNDEQLAECGSIYSIYFLKEYWGKGLGTKLMDEAINILKSTAIFPINLLN
;
A
#
# COMPACT_ATOMS: atom_id res chain seq x y z
N MET A 1 2.74 23.24 -8.97
CA MET A 1 1.69 23.48 -7.96
C MET A 1 1.96 22.56 -6.79
N VAL A 2 2.54 23.07 -5.71
CA VAL A 2 2.77 22.29 -4.48
C VAL A 2 1.57 22.55 -3.58
N LEU A 3 0.71 21.55 -3.40
CA LEU A 3 -0.42 21.64 -2.49
C LEU A 3 0.11 21.69 -1.04
N TYR A 4 0.06 22.88 -0.43
CA TYR A 4 0.30 23.04 1.00
C TYR A 4 -0.94 22.52 1.75
N LEU A 5 -0.95 21.22 2.05
CA LEU A 5 -2.01 20.61 2.84
C LEU A 5 -1.83 21.03 4.31
N SER A 6 -2.80 21.74 4.87
CA SER A 6 -2.85 22.01 6.32
C SER A 6 -2.87 20.66 7.08
N PRO A 7 -1.86 20.35 7.90
CA PRO A 7 -1.70 19.00 8.49
C PRO A 7 -2.91 18.57 9.33
N ASN A 8 -3.50 19.51 10.07
CA ASN A 8 -4.49 19.21 11.09
C ASN A 8 -5.89 18.89 10.54
N LYS A 9 -6.19 19.20 9.27
CA LYS A 9 -7.50 18.91 8.69
C LYS A 9 -7.61 17.47 8.14
N PHE A 10 -6.48 16.81 7.88
CA PHE A 10 -6.44 15.50 7.21
C PHE A 10 -5.81 14.38 8.06
N LEU A 11 -5.14 14.74 9.16
CA LEU A 11 -4.54 13.82 10.14
C LEU A 11 -5.49 13.51 11.32
N ASP A 12 -6.74 13.17 11.01
CA ASP A 12 -7.64 12.61 12.02
C ASP A 12 -7.22 11.16 12.30
N LYS A 13 -6.60 10.95 13.47
CA LYS A 13 -6.07 9.66 13.89
C LYS A 13 -7.17 8.62 14.07
N GLU A 14 -8.28 8.97 14.71
CA GLU A 14 -9.37 8.04 14.99
C GLU A 14 -10.03 7.57 13.69
N ARG A 15 -10.29 8.53 12.78
CA ARG A 15 -10.82 8.20 11.46
C ARG A 15 -9.86 7.29 10.67
N ARG A 16 -8.55 7.55 10.72
CA ARG A 16 -7.56 6.70 10.03
C ARG A 16 -7.47 5.33 10.67
N GLN A 17 -7.45 5.25 11.99
CA GLN A 17 -7.43 3.96 12.67
C GLN A 17 -8.63 3.10 12.24
N LYS A 18 -9.85 3.66 12.29
CA LYS A 18 -11.06 2.95 11.86
C LYS A 18 -10.97 2.49 10.39
N GLN A 19 -10.45 3.33 9.51
CA GLN A 19 -10.27 2.97 8.10
C GLN A 19 -9.31 1.80 7.91
N PHE A 20 -8.20 1.75 8.66
CA PHE A 20 -7.26 0.62 8.59
C PHE A 20 -7.86 -0.65 9.19
N GLU A 21 -8.62 -0.54 10.29
CA GLU A 21 -9.36 -1.66 10.86
C GLU A 21 -10.33 -2.25 9.83
N GLU A 22 -11.12 -1.42 9.15
CA GLU A 22 -12.01 -1.84 8.05
C GLU A 22 -11.25 -2.49 6.89
N PHE A 23 -10.10 -1.96 6.49
CA PHE A 23 -9.28 -2.58 5.44
C PHE A 23 -8.79 -3.97 5.84
N ILE A 24 -8.28 -4.13 7.07
CA ILE A 24 -7.81 -5.41 7.58
C ILE A 24 -8.96 -6.42 7.65
N GLU A 25 -10.13 -6.01 8.13
CA GLU A 25 -11.33 -6.85 8.19
C GLU A 25 -11.80 -7.32 6.80
N ASN A 26 -11.64 -6.47 5.78
CA ASN A 26 -11.99 -6.78 4.38
C ASN A 26 -10.91 -7.59 3.64
N GLY A 27 -9.83 -7.99 4.32
CA GLY A 27 -8.77 -8.81 3.72
C GLY A 27 -7.77 -8.03 2.85
N GLU A 28 -7.66 -6.72 3.06
CA GLU A 28 -6.69 -5.88 2.37
C GLU A 28 -5.25 -6.29 2.72
N ILE A 29 -4.38 -6.40 1.72
CA ILE A 29 -2.96 -6.64 1.95
C ILE A 29 -2.32 -5.28 2.25
N ILE A 30 -1.91 -5.09 3.50
CA ILE A 30 -1.24 -3.87 3.97
C ILE A 30 0.16 -4.23 4.45
N LEU A 31 1.20 -3.67 3.81
CA LEU A 31 2.58 -3.88 4.22
C LEU A 31 3.19 -2.59 4.74
N ILE A 32 3.86 -2.66 5.90
CA ILE A 32 4.62 -1.55 6.48
C ILE A 32 6.10 -1.79 6.24
N GLY A 33 6.76 -0.85 5.57
CA GLY A 33 8.21 -0.83 5.41
C GLY A 33 8.88 -0.28 6.66
N ILE A 34 9.77 -1.06 7.25
CA ILE A 34 10.58 -0.66 8.42
C ILE A 34 12.03 -0.53 7.99
N TYR A 35 12.68 0.58 8.35
CA TYR A 35 14.11 0.83 8.15
C TYR A 35 14.66 1.45 9.42
N ASP A 36 15.71 0.87 10.01
CA ASP A 36 16.27 1.27 11.31
C ASP A 36 15.18 1.46 12.38
N ASP A 37 14.30 0.46 12.54
CA ASP A 37 13.14 0.45 13.46
C ASP A 37 12.08 1.54 13.22
N MET A 38 12.20 2.30 12.13
CA MET A 38 11.25 3.35 11.77
C MET A 38 10.29 2.91 10.67
N PRO A 39 8.95 3.00 10.88
CA PRO A 39 7.99 2.81 9.80
C PRO A 39 8.11 3.97 8.82
N CYS A 40 8.50 3.65 7.58
CA CYS A 40 8.83 4.63 6.56
C CYS A 40 8.29 4.29 5.17
N GLY A 41 7.63 3.14 5.02
CA GLY A 41 6.93 2.72 3.81
C GLY A 41 5.56 2.13 4.12
N LEU A 42 4.65 2.21 3.16
CA LEU A 42 3.31 1.62 3.23
C LEU A 42 2.89 1.17 1.84
N VAL A 43 2.40 -0.06 1.71
CA VAL A 43 1.82 -0.61 0.47
C VAL A 43 0.40 -1.09 0.76
N PHE A 44 -0.50 -0.84 -0.19
CA PHE A 44 -1.80 -1.47 -0.25
C PHE A 44 -1.93 -2.30 -1.52
N ALA A 45 -2.45 -3.51 -1.37
CA ALA A 45 -2.69 -4.42 -2.47
C ALA A 45 -3.91 -5.32 -2.17
N ASN A 46 -4.59 -5.73 -3.23
CA ASN A 46 -5.67 -6.73 -3.15
C ASN A 46 -5.97 -7.31 -4.53
N LYS A 47 -7.03 -8.11 -4.66
CA LYS A 47 -7.69 -8.40 -5.94
C LYS A 47 -8.05 -7.09 -6.64
N ASP A 48 -7.94 -7.06 -7.96
CA ASP A 48 -8.35 -5.90 -8.75
C ASP A 48 -9.88 -5.70 -8.61
N ASN A 49 -10.30 -4.44 -8.56
CA ASN A 49 -11.69 -4.05 -8.41
C ASN A 49 -12.41 -3.90 -9.76
N ASP A 50 -11.69 -3.96 -10.88
CA ASP A 50 -12.27 -4.00 -12.22
C ASP A 50 -12.82 -5.40 -12.52
N GLU A 51 -14.10 -5.50 -12.86
CA GLU A 51 -14.77 -6.76 -13.22
C GLU A 51 -14.06 -7.48 -14.38
N GLN A 52 -13.44 -6.74 -15.29
CA GLN A 52 -12.68 -7.31 -16.41
C GLN A 52 -11.34 -7.93 -15.98
N LEU A 53 -10.87 -7.57 -14.78
CA LEU A 53 -9.61 -8.00 -14.20
C LEU A 53 -9.84 -8.76 -12.89
N ALA A 54 -11.00 -9.40 -12.71
CA ALA A 54 -11.34 -10.07 -11.46
C ALA A 54 -10.31 -11.14 -11.04
N GLU A 55 -9.60 -11.78 -11.97
CA GLU A 55 -8.56 -12.75 -11.63
C GLU A 55 -7.19 -12.12 -11.35
N CYS A 56 -7.07 -10.80 -11.49
CA CYS A 56 -5.84 -10.06 -11.31
C CYS A 56 -5.69 -9.51 -9.89
N GLY A 57 -4.43 -9.28 -9.52
CA GLY A 57 -4.07 -8.56 -8.30
C GLY A 57 -3.68 -7.14 -8.64
N SER A 58 -3.92 -6.21 -7.73
CA SER A 58 -3.61 -4.80 -7.90
C SER A 58 -2.78 -4.30 -6.74
N ILE A 59 -1.69 -3.62 -7.05
CA ILE A 59 -0.95 -2.78 -6.10
C ILE A 59 -1.29 -1.34 -6.47
N TYR A 60 -2.27 -0.76 -5.78
CA TYR A 60 -2.85 0.51 -6.19
C TYR A 60 -2.28 1.71 -5.41
N SER A 61 -1.55 1.48 -4.32
CA SER A 61 -0.82 2.56 -3.67
C SER A 61 0.43 2.10 -2.92
N ILE A 62 1.46 2.92 -3.04
CA ILE A 62 2.73 2.77 -2.34
C ILE A 62 3.22 4.15 -1.90
N TYR A 63 3.57 4.30 -0.63
CA TYR A 63 4.02 5.55 -0.03
C TYR A 63 5.32 5.35 0.72
N PHE A 64 6.21 6.35 0.63
CA PHE A 64 7.46 6.39 1.38
C PHE A 64 7.73 7.77 1.94
N LEU A 65 8.30 7.83 3.13
CA LEU A 65 8.94 9.04 3.64
C LEU A 65 10.14 9.40 2.76
N LYS A 66 10.23 10.68 2.38
CA LYS A 66 11.22 11.17 1.40
C LYS A 66 12.67 10.86 1.83
N GLU A 67 12.94 10.89 3.13
CA GLU A 67 14.24 10.67 3.73
C GLU A 67 14.76 9.22 3.55
N TYR A 68 13.88 8.30 3.14
CA TYR A 68 14.17 6.89 2.95
C TYR A 68 14.22 6.48 1.47
N TRP A 69 14.09 7.45 0.57
CA TRP A 69 14.24 7.19 -0.87
C TRP A 69 15.68 6.80 -1.22
N GLY A 70 15.84 5.98 -2.26
CA GLY A 70 17.15 5.52 -2.72
C GLY A 70 17.81 4.43 -1.84
N LYS A 71 17.15 3.98 -0.75
CA LYS A 71 17.66 2.94 0.15
C LYS A 71 17.23 1.51 -0.19
N GLY A 72 16.61 1.30 -1.36
CA GLY A 72 16.13 -0.01 -1.83
C GLY A 72 14.84 -0.53 -1.17
N LEU A 73 14.23 0.24 -0.27
CA LEU A 73 12.99 -0.18 0.42
C LEU A 73 11.80 -0.34 -0.53
N GLY A 74 11.72 0.52 -1.56
CA GLY A 74 10.72 0.44 -2.62
C GLY A 74 10.66 -0.91 -3.29
N THR A 75 11.80 -1.39 -3.77
CA THR A 75 11.93 -2.70 -4.41
C THR A 75 11.54 -3.82 -3.47
N LYS A 76 12.06 -3.82 -2.22
CA LYS A 76 11.74 -4.87 -1.24
C LYS A 76 10.25 -4.96 -0.94
N LEU A 77 9.58 -3.84 -0.71
CA LEU A 77 8.14 -3.83 -0.44
C LEU A 77 7.31 -4.24 -1.67
N MET A 78 7.73 -3.82 -2.87
CA MET A 78 7.07 -4.23 -4.11
C MET A 78 7.18 -5.73 -4.33
N ASP A 79 8.37 -6.29 -4.18
CA ASP A 79 8.62 -7.73 -4.35
C ASP A 79 7.79 -8.54 -3.34
N GLU A 80 7.72 -8.09 -2.08
CA GLU A 80 6.92 -8.76 -1.06
C GLU A 80 5.42 -8.72 -1.38
N ALA A 81 4.89 -7.56 -1.78
CA ALA A 81 3.49 -7.43 -2.17
C ALA A 81 3.14 -8.36 -3.36
N ILE A 82 4.03 -8.42 -4.36
CA ILE A 82 3.90 -9.32 -5.51
C ILE A 82 3.89 -10.78 -5.08
N ASN A 83 4.78 -11.17 -4.16
CA ASN A 83 4.86 -12.54 -3.65
C ASN A 83 3.60 -12.94 -2.90
N ILE A 84 3.06 -12.04 -2.07
CA ILE A 84 1.80 -12.29 -1.35
C ILE A 84 0.65 -12.48 -2.35
N LEU A 85 0.48 -11.58 -3.32
CA LEU A 85 -0.57 -11.69 -4.36
C LEU A 85 -0.48 -13.01 -5.14
N LYS A 86 0.72 -13.43 -5.52
CA LYS A 86 0.93 -14.74 -6.18
C LYS A 86 0.56 -15.90 -5.26
N SER A 87 0.89 -15.81 -3.98
CA SER A 87 0.60 -16.87 -3.00
C SER A 87 -0.89 -17.02 -2.70
N THR A 88 -1.67 -15.95 -2.84
CA THR A 88 -3.13 -15.95 -2.68
C THR A 88 -3.87 -16.37 -3.95
N ALA A 89 -3.16 -16.89 -4.97
CA ALA A 89 -3.66 -17.27 -6.29
C ALA A 89 -4.28 -16.09 -7.10
N ILE A 90 -3.92 -14.86 -6.75
CA ILE A 90 -4.38 -13.66 -7.43
C ILE A 90 -3.33 -13.30 -8.49
N PHE A 91 -3.57 -13.69 -9.75
CA PHE A 91 -2.61 -13.53 -10.86
C PHE A 91 -3.33 -13.49 -12.22
N PRO A 92 -2.94 -12.61 -13.17
CA PRO A 92 -1.75 -11.74 -13.22
C PRO A 92 -1.86 -10.45 -12.39
N ILE A 93 -0.77 -9.69 -12.24
CA ILE A 93 -0.76 -8.42 -11.47
C ILE A 93 -0.95 -7.24 -12.42
N ASN A 94 -1.92 -6.39 -12.10
CA ASN A 94 -2.16 -5.10 -12.72
C ASN A 94 -1.47 -4.00 -11.93
N LEU A 95 -0.54 -3.30 -12.57
CA LEU A 95 0.07 -2.08 -12.02
C LEU A 95 -0.65 -0.91 -12.69
N LEU A 96 -1.55 -0.27 -11.95
CA LEU A 96 -2.31 0.88 -12.44
C LEU A 96 -1.33 1.98 -12.90
N ASN A 97 -1.34 2.31 -14.19
CA ASN A 97 -0.66 3.46 -14.80
C ASN A 97 -1.70 4.44 -15.33
#